data_AF-A0A0S8KAL5-F1
#
_entry.id   AF-A0A0S8KAL5-F1
#
_cell.length_a   1.000
_cell.length_b   1.000
_cell.length_c   1.000
_cell.angle_alpha   90.00
_cell.angle_beta   90.00
_cell.angle_gamma   90.00
#
_symmetry.space_group_name_H-M   'P 1'
#
loop_
_entity.id
_entity.type
_entity.pdbx_description
1 polymer ?
#
loop_
_entity_poly.entity_id
_entity_poly.type
_entity_poly.pdbx_seq_one_letter_code
_entity_poly.pdbx_strand_id
1 'polypeptide(L)'
;MPKVWGFTQAKEFWEVFFSTPGSSRERMPLLWTCGGDQEQKMTLTEYAQIYDPFLGISIPGSVVTCLGVLATQGYESSKGYTVELMPKELIPNPIPLATLVKTSAFPQDVVSVLAEPGCLRSLESSQWACFKKVLATTNPQLASYLVSLENWRQRQEYLDHILDVCAQHRCTDEEEQEVFAVLRTLVLAEPENPGSSGPLDLQKRLRAHLKAQLLPDTEWQKLWKSIIDSWYGYVLTLTSQEVARLTDLSLTYDL
;
A
#
# COMPACT_ATOMS: atom_id res chain seq x y z
N MET A 1 -9.82 11.13 -5.46
CA MET A 1 -8.38 10.80 -5.61
C MET A 1 -7.76 10.83 -4.22
N PRO A 2 -6.87 9.87 -3.88
CA PRO A 2 -6.20 9.87 -2.59
C PRO A 2 -5.38 11.16 -2.42
N LYS A 3 -5.27 11.65 -1.19
CA LYS A 3 -4.38 12.77 -0.88
C LYS A 3 -2.97 12.24 -0.72
N VAL A 4 -1.99 13.00 -1.18
CA VAL A 4 -0.57 12.63 -1.02
C VAL A 4 0.05 13.56 0.01
N TRP A 5 0.84 13.00 0.92
CA TRP A 5 1.40 13.72 2.06
C TRP A 5 2.91 13.84 1.98
N GLY A 6 3.49 14.97 2.36
CA GLY A 6 4.93 15.14 2.58
C GLY A 6 5.24 15.15 4.08
N PHE A 7 6.12 14.26 4.53
CA PHE A 7 6.60 14.18 5.92
C PHE A 7 8.10 14.40 5.99
N THR A 8 8.52 15.41 6.75
CA THR A 8 9.92 15.78 6.87
C THR A 8 10.53 15.28 8.18
N GLN A 9 11.64 14.55 8.10
CA GLN A 9 12.35 13.96 9.25
C GLN A 9 13.88 14.03 9.10
N ALA A 10 14.61 13.86 10.21
CA ALA A 10 16.07 13.78 10.20
C ALA A 10 16.56 12.58 9.37
N LYS A 11 17.71 12.69 8.70
CA LYS A 11 18.22 11.65 7.77
C LYS A 11 18.36 10.27 8.41
N GLU A 12 18.84 10.26 9.64
CA GLU A 12 19.07 9.04 10.42
C GLU A 12 17.77 8.25 10.64
N PHE A 13 16.61 8.92 10.59
CA PHE A 13 15.30 8.29 10.79
C PHE A 13 14.94 7.29 9.69
N TRP A 14 15.13 7.67 8.42
CA TRP A 14 14.79 6.81 7.28
C TRP A 14 15.83 5.71 7.07
N GLU A 15 17.12 6.04 7.21
CA GLU A 15 18.20 5.08 7.00
C GLU A 15 18.19 3.94 8.03
N VAL A 16 17.84 4.21 9.29
CA VAL A 16 17.70 3.18 10.33
C VAL A 16 16.53 2.23 10.05
N PHE A 17 15.39 2.76 9.60
CA PHE A 17 14.23 1.94 9.26
C PHE A 17 14.53 0.95 8.11
N PHE A 18 15.19 1.43 7.05
CA PHE A 18 15.48 0.58 5.89
C PHE A 18 16.70 -0.34 6.07
N SER A 19 17.62 -0.03 6.99
CA SER A 19 18.81 -0.84 7.27
C SER A 19 18.59 -1.96 8.30
N THR A 20 17.49 -1.91 9.06
CA THR A 20 17.14 -3.00 9.98
C THR A 20 16.69 -4.22 9.17
N PRO A 21 17.35 -5.39 9.33
CA PRO A 21 16.93 -6.63 8.67
C PRO A 21 15.54 -7.03 9.16
N GLY A 22 14.66 -7.34 8.22
CA GLY A 22 13.28 -7.77 8.45
C GLY A 22 12.47 -7.62 7.17
N SER A 23 11.52 -8.52 6.95
CA SER A 23 10.61 -8.41 5.80
C SER A 23 9.82 -7.10 5.88
N SER A 24 9.28 -6.61 4.76
CA SER A 24 8.47 -5.38 4.76
C SER A 24 7.23 -5.46 5.67
N ARG A 25 6.79 -6.68 6.01
CA ARG A 25 5.72 -6.98 6.98
C ARG A 25 6.18 -6.93 8.44
N GLU A 26 7.44 -7.25 8.74
CA GLU A 26 8.00 -7.22 10.09
C GLU A 26 8.39 -5.81 10.54
N ARG A 27 8.47 -4.86 9.62
CA ARG A 27 8.79 -3.48 9.93
C ARG A 27 7.59 -2.79 10.57
N MET A 28 7.70 -2.52 11.86
CA MET A 28 6.67 -1.80 12.61
C MET A 28 6.40 -0.43 11.99
N PRO A 29 5.13 0.03 11.96
CA PRO A 29 4.81 1.38 11.53
C PRO A 29 5.61 2.43 12.31
N LEU A 30 6.08 3.46 11.61
CA LEU A 30 6.82 4.57 12.19
C LEU A 30 5.86 5.60 12.76
N LEU A 31 6.01 5.91 14.03
CA LEU A 31 5.24 6.98 14.68
C LEU A 31 5.80 8.34 14.26
N TRP A 32 4.98 9.15 13.61
CA TRP A 32 5.25 10.55 13.35
C TRP A 32 4.32 11.41 14.21
N THR A 33 4.84 12.43 14.89
CA THR A 33 4.05 13.28 15.79
C THR A 33 4.37 14.76 15.56
N CYS A 34 3.34 15.59 15.41
CA CYS A 34 3.48 17.04 15.49
C CYS A 34 3.07 17.57 16.86
N GLY A 35 3.83 18.54 17.36
CA GLY A 35 3.54 19.20 18.63
C GLY A 35 2.52 20.31 18.46
N GLY A 36 1.36 20.18 19.11
CA GLY A 36 0.45 21.26 19.53
C GLY A 36 -0.16 22.20 18.47
N ASP A 37 0.26 22.16 17.21
CA ASP A 37 -0.24 23.01 16.14
C ASP A 37 -1.67 22.60 15.75
N GLN A 38 -2.62 23.51 15.96
CA GLN A 38 -4.04 23.28 15.74
C GLN A 38 -4.39 23.13 14.25
N GLU A 39 -3.62 23.72 13.34
CA GLU A 39 -3.82 23.58 11.89
C GLU A 39 -3.33 22.20 11.41
N GLN A 40 -2.19 21.74 11.92
CA GLN A 40 -1.70 20.38 11.65
C GLN A 40 -2.57 19.31 12.31
N LYS A 41 -3.13 19.59 13.50
CA LYS A 41 -4.16 18.75 14.13
C LYS A 41 -5.30 18.48 13.17
N MET A 42 -5.99 19.54 12.74
CA MET A 42 -7.15 19.42 11.84
C MET A 42 -6.77 18.67 10.57
N THR A 43 -5.59 18.99 10.03
CA THR A 43 -5.09 18.36 8.81
C THR A 43 -4.92 16.85 8.95
N LEU A 44 -4.36 16.36 10.06
CA LEU A 44 -4.18 14.93 10.29
C LEU A 44 -5.47 14.20 10.66
N THR A 45 -6.30 14.79 11.53
CA THR A 45 -7.47 14.08 12.08
C THR A 45 -8.67 14.14 11.14
N GLU A 46 -8.80 15.18 10.32
CA GLU A 46 -9.97 15.37 9.45
C GLU A 46 -9.73 14.96 8.00
N TYR A 47 -8.49 15.03 7.52
CA TYR A 47 -8.19 14.87 6.10
C TYR A 47 -7.29 13.70 5.74
N ALA A 48 -6.44 13.24 6.65
CA ALA A 48 -5.56 12.11 6.38
C ALA A 48 -6.33 10.79 6.52
N GLN A 49 -6.23 9.95 5.50
CA GLN A 49 -6.91 8.66 5.46
C GLN A 49 -5.91 7.52 5.53
N ILE A 50 -6.34 6.40 6.11
CA ILE A 50 -5.56 5.16 6.07
C ILE A 50 -5.27 4.84 4.61
N TYR A 51 -4.03 4.46 4.35
CA TYR A 51 -3.47 4.16 3.03
C TYR A 51 -3.34 5.33 2.06
N ASP A 52 -3.52 6.58 2.51
CA ASP A 52 -3.08 7.72 1.71
C ASP A 52 -1.56 7.61 1.43
N PRO A 53 -1.10 7.86 0.19
CA PRO A 53 0.33 7.84 -0.12
C PRO A 53 1.08 8.96 0.59
N PHE A 54 2.35 8.72 0.90
CA PHE A 54 3.25 9.76 1.40
C PHE A 54 4.65 9.73 0.78
N LEU A 55 5.29 10.90 0.82
CA LEU A 55 6.69 11.17 0.52
C LEU A 55 7.45 11.38 1.83
N GLY A 56 8.44 10.53 2.11
CA GLY A 56 9.38 10.76 3.19
C GLY A 56 10.52 11.65 2.72
N ILE A 57 10.74 12.75 3.42
CA ILE A 57 11.75 13.77 3.10
C ILE A 57 12.82 13.77 4.20
N SER A 58 14.08 13.73 3.78
CA SER A 58 15.25 13.80 4.63
C SER A 58 15.81 15.22 4.65
N ILE A 59 16.02 15.77 5.85
CA ILE A 59 16.41 17.18 6.06
C ILE A 59 17.89 17.45 5.73
N PRO A 60 18.83 16.53 5.96
CA PRO A 60 20.12 16.63 5.33
C PRO A 60 19.98 16.55 3.80
N GLY A 61 20.01 17.71 3.15
CA GLY A 61 19.93 17.87 1.69
C GLY A 61 18.53 18.12 1.14
N SER A 62 17.48 18.15 1.97
CA SER A 62 16.09 18.37 1.55
C SER A 62 15.73 17.50 0.33
N VAL A 63 15.85 16.18 0.51
CA VAL A 63 15.65 15.20 -0.57
C VAL A 63 14.53 14.23 -0.21
N VAL A 64 13.72 13.85 -1.21
CA VAL A 64 12.73 12.77 -1.07
C VAL A 64 13.49 11.44 -1.09
N THR A 65 13.36 10.68 0.01
CA THR A 65 14.13 9.45 0.25
C THR A 65 13.29 8.19 0.19
N CYS A 66 12.00 8.25 0.50
CA CYS A 66 11.15 7.07 0.50
C CYS A 66 9.72 7.39 0.09
N LEU A 67 9.01 6.33 -0.26
CA LEU A 67 7.58 6.31 -0.54
C LEU A 67 6.91 5.35 0.43
N GLY A 68 5.67 5.66 0.81
CA GLY A 68 4.90 4.77 1.65
C GLY A 68 3.43 5.15 1.70
N VAL A 69 2.74 4.60 2.68
CA VAL A 69 1.33 4.89 2.94
C VAL A 69 1.09 5.12 4.43
N LEU A 70 0.02 5.84 4.76
CA LEU A 70 -0.43 5.98 6.15
C LEU A 70 -0.98 4.63 6.64
N ALA A 71 -0.57 4.18 7.83
CA ALA A 71 -1.09 2.98 8.49
C ALA A 71 -2.31 3.29 9.36
N THR A 72 -2.41 4.51 9.89
CA THR A 72 -3.54 4.95 10.72
C THR A 72 -4.12 6.26 10.20
N GLN A 73 -5.34 6.58 10.63
CA GLN A 73 -5.80 7.97 10.63
C GLN A 73 -5.00 8.76 11.68
N GLY A 74 -4.99 10.09 11.57
CA GLY A 74 -4.43 10.92 12.63
C GLY A 74 -5.18 10.73 13.95
N TYR A 75 -4.45 10.55 15.04
CA TYR A 75 -5.02 10.39 16.39
C TYR A 75 -4.28 11.25 17.42
N GLU A 76 -4.94 11.55 18.54
CA GLU A 76 -4.34 12.29 19.65
C GLU A 76 -3.53 11.34 20.55
N SER A 77 -2.30 11.72 20.86
CA SER A 77 -1.39 11.01 21.76
C SER A 77 -0.88 11.91 22.88
N SER A 78 -0.21 11.34 23.87
CA SER A 78 0.43 12.10 24.96
C SER A 78 1.51 13.07 24.50
N LYS A 79 2.00 12.93 23.25
CA LYS A 79 3.07 13.77 22.67
C LYS A 79 2.55 14.78 21.63
N GLY A 80 1.25 14.77 21.32
CA GLY A 80 0.64 15.61 20.29
C GLY A 80 -0.24 14.81 19.35
N TYR A 81 -0.37 15.25 18.10
CA TYR A 81 -1.14 14.53 17.09
C TYR A 81 -0.23 13.61 16.31
N THR A 82 -0.61 12.35 16.24
CA THR A 82 0.24 11.25 15.78
C THR A 82 -0.41 10.53 14.62
N VAL A 83 0.42 10.09 13.70
CA VAL A 83 0.04 9.15 12.64
C VAL A 83 1.12 8.08 12.54
N GLU A 84 0.69 6.86 12.23
CA GLU A 84 1.61 5.79 11.89
C GLU A 84 1.85 5.78 10.39
N LEU A 85 3.12 5.82 10.02
CA LEU A 85 3.59 5.76 8.64
C LEU A 85 4.09 4.35 8.37
N MET A 86 3.75 3.82 7.21
CA MET A 86 4.28 2.55 6.74
C MET A 86 5.12 2.83 5.49
N PRO A 87 6.42 3.08 5.64
CA PRO A 87 7.32 3.20 4.50
C PRO A 87 7.35 1.87 3.75
N LYS A 88 7.22 1.95 2.43
CA LYS A 88 7.12 0.75 1.60
C LYS A 88 8.27 0.61 0.62
N GLU A 89 8.87 1.72 0.19
CA GLU A 89 9.97 1.68 -0.78
C GLU A 89 10.98 2.80 -0.51
N LEU A 90 12.26 2.46 -0.63
CA LEU A 90 13.36 3.43 -0.58
C LEU A 90 13.63 3.90 -2.01
N ILE A 91 13.81 5.21 -2.19
CA ILE A 91 14.16 5.77 -3.50
C ILE A 91 15.67 5.59 -3.71
N PRO A 92 16.13 4.78 -4.68
CA PRO A 92 17.55 4.47 -4.84
C PRO A 92 18.40 5.70 -5.15
N ASN A 93 17.87 6.61 -5.97
CA ASN A 93 18.45 7.93 -6.21
C ASN A 93 17.52 8.99 -5.60
N PRO A 94 17.76 9.44 -4.35
CA PRO A 94 16.94 10.44 -3.68
C PRO A 94 16.74 11.68 -4.54
N ILE A 95 15.54 12.25 -4.53
CA ILE A 95 15.18 13.39 -5.38
C ILE A 95 15.31 14.68 -4.57
N PRO A 96 16.26 15.58 -4.88
CA PRO A 96 16.32 16.87 -4.22
C PRO A 96 15.06 17.68 -4.47
N LEU A 97 14.49 18.30 -3.42
CA LEU A 97 13.32 19.17 -3.57
C LEU A 97 13.61 20.33 -4.54
N ALA A 98 14.86 20.79 -4.62
CA ALA A 98 15.31 21.79 -5.60
C ALA A 98 15.10 21.36 -7.07
N THR A 99 15.06 20.06 -7.35
CA THR A 99 14.76 19.54 -8.70
C THR A 99 13.28 19.74 -9.06
N LEU A 100 12.40 19.80 -8.06
CA LEU A 100 10.95 20.01 -8.24
C LEU A 100 10.62 21.49 -8.53
N VAL A 101 11.39 22.43 -7.97
CA VAL A 101 11.26 23.90 -8.15
C VAL A 101 11.32 24.34 -9.62
N LYS A 102 11.97 23.54 -10.48
CA LYS A 102 12.12 23.85 -11.92
C LYS A 102 10.81 23.76 -12.71
N THR A 103 9.70 23.49 -12.03
CA THR A 103 8.37 23.35 -12.62
C THR A 103 7.39 24.31 -11.96
N SER A 104 6.42 24.83 -12.71
CA SER A 104 5.37 25.71 -12.16
C SER A 104 4.47 25.03 -11.12
N ALA A 105 4.52 23.70 -11.01
CA ALA A 105 3.73 22.93 -10.06
C ALA A 105 4.30 22.94 -8.63
N PHE A 106 5.61 23.16 -8.45
CA PHE A 106 6.27 23.26 -7.14
C PHE A 106 6.91 24.64 -7.00
N PRO A 107 6.15 25.68 -6.65
CA PRO A 107 6.73 26.98 -6.39
C PRO A 107 7.67 26.94 -5.17
N GLN A 108 8.57 27.93 -5.08
CA GLN A 108 9.64 27.95 -4.09
C GLN A 108 9.12 27.94 -2.65
N ASP A 109 7.98 28.56 -2.37
CA ASP A 109 7.32 28.56 -1.07
C ASP A 109 6.87 27.15 -0.64
N VAL A 110 6.35 26.34 -1.57
CA VAL A 110 5.99 24.93 -1.31
C VAL A 110 7.23 24.13 -0.91
N VAL A 111 8.33 24.33 -1.65
CA VAL A 111 9.60 23.64 -1.38
C VAL A 111 10.21 24.08 -0.06
N SER A 112 10.17 25.37 0.26
CA SER A 112 10.67 25.89 1.54
C SER A 112 9.94 25.25 2.72
N VAL A 113 8.60 25.16 2.66
CA VAL A 113 7.79 24.51 3.71
C VAL A 113 8.13 23.02 3.83
N LEU A 114 8.23 22.30 2.71
CA LEU A 114 8.59 20.87 2.73
C LEU A 114 10.01 20.61 3.25
N ALA A 115 10.90 21.60 3.18
CA ALA A 115 12.26 21.52 3.71
C ALA A 115 12.33 21.77 5.23
N GLU A 116 11.26 22.25 5.87
CA GLU A 116 11.23 22.53 7.31
C GLU A 116 11.20 21.24 8.15
N PRO A 117 11.99 21.16 9.23
CA PRO A 117 11.96 20.02 10.13
C PRO A 117 10.58 19.79 10.76
N GLY A 118 10.11 18.55 10.75
CA GLY A 118 8.82 18.20 11.34
C GLY A 118 7.61 18.78 10.59
N CYS A 119 7.78 19.18 9.33
CA CYS A 119 6.68 19.64 8.51
C CYS A 119 5.79 18.47 8.04
N LEU A 120 4.48 18.75 8.02
CA LEU A 120 3.46 17.97 7.34
C LEU A 120 2.77 18.84 6.30
N ARG A 121 2.65 18.34 5.07
CA ARG A 121 1.89 19.04 4.02
C ARG A 121 1.16 18.08 3.10
N SER A 122 -0.10 18.36 2.81
CA SER A 122 -0.80 17.74 1.68
C SER A 122 -0.27 18.31 0.38
N LEU A 123 0.04 17.44 -0.57
CA LEU A 123 0.39 17.81 -1.93
C LEU A 123 -0.87 17.92 -2.79
N GLU A 124 -0.89 18.92 -3.65
CA GLU A 124 -1.93 19.06 -4.67
C GLU A 124 -1.75 18.02 -5.79
N SER A 125 -2.82 17.75 -6.53
CA SER A 125 -2.76 16.81 -7.66
C SER A 125 -1.75 17.23 -8.74
N SER A 126 -1.57 18.54 -8.94
CA SER A 126 -0.57 19.13 -9.86
C SER A 126 0.86 18.85 -9.39
N GLN A 127 1.13 19.04 -8.09
CA GLN A 127 2.39 18.73 -7.43
C GLN A 127 2.68 17.23 -7.52
N TRP A 128 1.70 16.39 -7.18
CA TRP A 128 1.86 14.96 -7.30
C TRP A 128 2.18 14.52 -8.72
N ALA A 129 1.43 14.99 -9.72
CA ALA A 129 1.69 14.69 -11.13
C ALA A 129 3.08 15.13 -11.60
N CYS A 130 3.56 16.28 -11.12
CA CYS A 130 4.93 16.73 -11.38
C CYS A 130 5.96 15.78 -10.77
N PHE A 131 5.81 15.42 -9.48
CA PHE A 131 6.70 14.49 -8.81
C PHE A 131 6.77 13.16 -9.54
N LYS A 132 5.63 12.59 -9.98
CA LYS A 132 5.60 11.35 -10.76
C LYS A 132 6.45 11.41 -12.02
N LYS A 133 6.44 12.54 -12.75
CA LYS A 133 7.27 12.74 -13.96
C LYS A 133 8.76 12.77 -13.62
N VAL A 134 9.14 13.46 -12.54
CA VAL A 134 10.52 13.53 -12.08
C VAL A 134 10.99 12.16 -11.61
N LEU A 135 10.19 11.45 -10.80
CA LEU A 135 10.51 10.09 -10.34
C LEU A 135 10.67 9.12 -11.51
N ALA A 136 9.76 9.13 -12.49
CA ALA A 136 9.88 8.26 -13.67
C ALA A 136 11.16 8.53 -14.49
N THR A 137 11.69 9.74 -14.43
CA THR A 137 12.93 10.12 -15.12
C THR A 137 14.18 9.70 -14.32
N THR A 138 14.18 9.95 -13.01
CA THR A 138 15.35 9.72 -12.14
C THR A 138 15.42 8.28 -11.61
N ASN A 139 14.27 7.63 -11.43
CA ASN A 139 14.10 6.28 -10.89
C ASN A 139 13.01 5.54 -11.70
N PRO A 140 13.22 5.25 -12.99
CA PRO A 140 12.22 4.64 -13.88
C PRO A 140 11.66 3.32 -13.35
N GLN A 141 12.45 2.55 -12.59
CA GLN A 141 12.03 1.31 -11.94
C GLN A 141 10.90 1.50 -10.91
N LEU A 142 10.73 2.71 -10.38
CA LEU A 142 9.69 3.04 -9.39
C LEU A 142 8.41 3.60 -10.03
N ALA A 143 8.36 3.77 -11.35
CA ALA A 143 7.19 4.34 -12.02
C ALA A 143 5.93 3.45 -11.87
N SER A 144 6.09 2.13 -12.04
CA SER A 144 5.03 1.14 -11.80
C SER A 144 4.62 1.09 -10.33
N TYR A 145 5.59 1.27 -9.44
CA TYR A 145 5.37 1.26 -8.00
C TYR A 145 4.47 2.39 -7.50
N LEU A 146 4.52 3.57 -8.12
CA LEU A 146 3.60 4.65 -7.79
C LEU A 146 2.14 4.32 -8.07
N VAL A 147 1.86 3.60 -9.15
CA VAL A 147 0.50 3.14 -9.47
C VAL A 147 0.04 2.13 -8.41
N SER A 148 0.95 1.25 -7.97
CA SER A 148 0.71 0.31 -6.87
C SER A 148 0.36 1.05 -5.56
N LEU A 149 1.08 2.13 -5.22
CA LEU A 149 0.79 2.97 -4.05
C LEU A 149 -0.55 3.71 -4.16
N GLU A 150 -0.88 4.28 -5.33
CA GLU A 150 -2.15 4.99 -5.55
C GLU A 150 -3.36 4.07 -5.38
N ASN A 151 -3.20 2.79 -5.72
CA ASN A 151 -4.22 1.77 -5.55
C ASN A 151 -4.13 1.03 -4.22
N TRP A 152 -3.20 1.39 -3.33
CA TRP A 152 -2.92 0.61 -2.11
C TRP A 152 -4.14 0.46 -1.23
N ARG A 153 -4.92 1.52 -1.06
CA ARG A 153 -6.17 1.47 -0.30
C ARG A 153 -7.13 0.44 -0.87
N GLN A 154 -7.44 0.56 -2.16
CA GLN A 154 -8.38 -0.34 -2.84
C GLN A 154 -7.87 -1.79 -2.80
N ARG A 155 -6.55 -1.97 -2.93
CA ARG A 155 -5.88 -3.26 -2.80
C ARG A 155 -6.12 -3.89 -1.42
N GLN A 156 -5.89 -3.13 -0.35
CA GLN A 156 -6.11 -3.60 1.01
C GLN A 156 -7.59 -3.89 1.28
N GLU A 157 -8.51 -3.03 0.83
CA GLU A 157 -9.96 -3.27 0.97
C GLU A 157 -10.41 -4.62 0.35
N TYR A 158 -9.84 -5.00 -0.80
CA TYR A 158 -10.11 -6.30 -1.40
C TYR A 158 -9.51 -7.48 -0.63
N LEU A 159 -8.29 -7.33 -0.10
CA LEU A 159 -7.65 -8.36 0.72
C LEU A 159 -8.37 -8.52 2.06
N ASP A 160 -8.67 -7.42 2.74
CA ASP A 160 -9.38 -7.38 4.01
C ASP A 160 -10.75 -8.06 3.89
N HIS A 161 -11.47 -7.86 2.79
CA HIS A 161 -12.73 -8.57 2.55
C HIS A 161 -12.55 -10.10 2.51
N ILE A 162 -11.48 -10.60 1.87
CA ILE A 162 -11.19 -12.03 1.80
C ILE A 162 -10.79 -12.56 3.18
N LEU A 163 -9.96 -11.80 3.92
CA LEU A 163 -9.54 -12.12 5.28
C LEU A 163 -10.72 -12.13 6.26
N ASP A 164 -11.64 -11.17 6.15
CA ASP A 164 -12.85 -11.11 6.95
C ASP A 164 -13.75 -12.33 6.71
N VAL A 165 -13.84 -12.80 5.46
CA VAL A 165 -14.54 -14.05 5.15
C VAL A 165 -13.84 -15.24 5.81
N CYS A 166 -12.52 -15.35 5.72
CA CYS A 166 -11.76 -16.39 6.42
C CYS A 166 -12.01 -16.35 7.94
N ALA A 167 -12.00 -15.16 8.54
CA ALA A 167 -12.24 -14.95 9.96
C ALA A 167 -13.67 -15.32 10.38
N GLN A 168 -14.68 -14.93 9.60
CA GLN A 168 -16.09 -15.31 9.83
C GLN A 168 -16.27 -16.84 9.83
N HIS A 169 -15.49 -17.52 9.00
CA HIS A 169 -15.47 -18.98 8.89
C HIS A 169 -14.48 -19.68 9.83
N ARG A 170 -13.78 -18.92 10.70
CA ARG A 170 -12.79 -19.42 11.66
C ARG A 170 -11.73 -20.29 10.97
N CYS A 171 -11.24 -19.82 9.83
CA CYS A 171 -10.04 -20.37 9.22
C CYS A 171 -8.85 -20.19 10.18
N THR A 172 -8.00 -21.20 10.21
CA THR A 172 -6.64 -21.12 10.76
C THR A 172 -5.72 -20.40 9.77
N ASP A 173 -4.54 -19.99 10.21
CA ASP A 173 -3.54 -19.37 9.35
C ASP A 173 -3.21 -20.28 8.15
N GLU A 174 -3.06 -21.59 8.36
CA GLU A 174 -2.81 -22.54 7.27
C GLU A 174 -3.98 -22.62 6.28
N GLU A 175 -5.22 -22.57 6.77
CA GLU A 175 -6.41 -22.59 5.90
C GLU A 175 -6.56 -21.30 5.10
N GLU A 176 -6.22 -20.15 5.69
CA GLU A 176 -6.15 -18.87 4.99
C GLU A 176 -5.10 -18.91 3.88
N GLN A 177 -3.91 -19.47 4.16
CA GLN A 177 -2.86 -19.63 3.15
C GLN A 177 -3.34 -20.50 1.97
N GLU A 178 -4.07 -21.58 2.25
CA GLU A 178 -4.66 -22.44 1.23
C GLU A 178 -5.77 -21.73 0.43
N VAL A 179 -6.59 -20.89 1.08
CA VAL A 179 -7.54 -20.00 0.38
C VAL A 179 -6.81 -19.13 -0.64
N PHE A 180 -5.74 -18.42 -0.24
CA PHE A 180 -4.96 -17.61 -1.16
C PHE A 180 -4.22 -18.44 -2.21
N ALA A 181 -3.82 -19.68 -1.93
CA ALA A 181 -3.25 -20.59 -2.93
C ALA A 181 -4.28 -20.96 -4.02
N VAL A 182 -5.52 -21.25 -3.63
CA VAL A 182 -6.62 -21.50 -4.57
C VAL A 182 -6.91 -20.26 -5.41
N LEU A 183 -6.97 -19.08 -4.78
CA LEU A 183 -7.22 -17.81 -5.47
C LEU A 183 -6.11 -17.46 -6.47
N ARG A 184 -4.83 -17.65 -6.12
CA ARG A 184 -3.71 -17.51 -7.06
C ARG A 184 -3.84 -18.43 -8.28
N THR A 185 -4.31 -19.66 -8.07
CA THR A 185 -4.53 -20.60 -9.18
C THR A 185 -5.62 -20.11 -10.15
N LEU A 186 -6.59 -19.32 -9.69
CA LEU A 186 -7.61 -18.71 -10.56
C LEU A 186 -7.06 -17.60 -11.45
N VAL A 187 -5.96 -16.96 -11.08
CA VAL A 187 -5.24 -16.01 -11.95
C VAL A 187 -4.54 -16.74 -13.10
N LEU A 188 -4.06 -17.96 -12.82
CA LEU A 188 -3.32 -18.83 -13.74
C LEU A 188 -4.20 -19.70 -14.63
N ALA A 189 -5.49 -19.85 -14.30
CA ALA A 189 -6.42 -20.67 -15.06
C ALA A 189 -6.77 -19.98 -16.39
N GLU A 190 -5.85 -20.06 -17.36
CA GLU A 190 -6.18 -19.80 -18.75
C GLU A 190 -7.22 -20.83 -19.22
N PRO A 191 -8.24 -20.41 -19.99
CA PRO A 191 -9.28 -21.31 -20.50
C PRO A 191 -8.74 -22.41 -21.44
N GLU A 192 -7.48 -22.34 -21.86
CA GLU A 192 -6.89 -23.23 -22.87
C GLU A 192 -6.06 -24.40 -22.32
N ASN A 193 -5.94 -24.56 -20.99
CA ASN A 193 -5.11 -25.62 -20.41
C ASN A 193 -5.95 -26.75 -19.77
N PRO A 194 -6.26 -27.84 -20.49
CA PRO A 194 -7.17 -28.91 -20.04
C PRO A 194 -6.64 -29.79 -18.89
N GLY A 195 -5.43 -29.54 -18.40
CA GLY A 195 -4.86 -30.16 -17.19
C GLY A 195 -4.89 -29.27 -15.94
N SER A 196 -5.30 -28.01 -16.06
CA SER A 196 -5.49 -27.11 -14.91
C SER A 196 -6.79 -27.49 -14.18
N SER A 197 -6.78 -27.48 -12.84
CA SER A 197 -7.98 -27.74 -12.04
C SER A 197 -9.09 -26.79 -12.50
N GLY A 198 -10.17 -27.31 -13.06
CA GLY A 198 -11.23 -26.48 -13.62
C GLY A 198 -11.86 -25.58 -12.55
N PRO A 199 -12.58 -24.51 -12.95
CA PRO A 199 -13.22 -23.58 -12.02
C PRO A 199 -14.09 -24.27 -10.95
N LEU A 200 -14.72 -25.39 -11.30
CA LEU A 200 -15.54 -26.20 -10.38
C LEU A 200 -14.72 -26.89 -9.28
N ASP A 201 -13.51 -27.36 -9.60
CA ASP A 201 -12.65 -28.02 -8.62
C ASP A 201 -12.01 -26.99 -7.67
N LEU A 202 -11.64 -25.82 -8.20
CA LEU A 202 -11.19 -24.68 -7.38
C LEU A 202 -12.31 -24.20 -6.45
N GLN A 203 -13.55 -24.14 -6.94
CA GLN A 203 -14.72 -23.83 -6.13
C GLN A 203 -14.92 -24.85 -4.99
N LYS A 204 -14.82 -26.15 -5.26
CA LYS A 204 -14.91 -27.19 -4.22
C LYS A 204 -13.79 -27.08 -3.19
N ARG A 205 -12.55 -26.85 -3.62
CA ARG A 205 -11.40 -26.66 -2.73
C ARG A 205 -11.59 -25.46 -1.82
N LEU A 206 -11.97 -24.31 -2.39
CA LEU A 206 -12.23 -23.10 -1.61
C LEU A 206 -13.34 -23.34 -0.58
N ARG A 207 -14.44 -24.00 -0.98
CA ARG A 207 -15.53 -24.37 -0.06
C ARG A 207 -15.05 -25.23 1.10
N ALA A 208 -14.09 -26.12 0.84
CA ALA A 208 -13.53 -26.99 1.85
C ALA A 208 -12.67 -26.21 2.87
N HIS A 209 -11.75 -25.36 2.39
CA HIS A 209 -10.86 -24.56 3.25
C HIS A 209 -11.62 -23.52 4.09
N LEU A 210 -12.70 -22.95 3.54
CA LEU A 210 -13.59 -22.05 4.29
C LEU A 210 -14.56 -22.77 5.24
N LYS A 211 -14.46 -24.10 5.38
CA LYS A 211 -15.40 -24.90 6.20
C LYS A 211 -16.88 -24.62 5.84
N ALA A 212 -17.13 -24.29 4.58
CA ALA A 212 -18.41 -23.83 4.05
C ALA A 212 -19.22 -24.98 3.42
N GLN A 213 -18.92 -26.24 3.75
CA GLN A 213 -19.58 -27.41 3.18
C GLN A 213 -21.07 -27.44 3.54
N LEU A 214 -21.44 -26.95 4.73
CA LEU A 214 -22.80 -26.93 5.24
C LEU A 214 -23.65 -25.75 4.73
N LEU A 215 -23.05 -24.77 4.05
CA LEU A 215 -23.83 -23.68 3.47
C LEU A 215 -24.81 -24.22 2.41
N PRO A 216 -26.05 -23.71 2.33
CA PRO A 216 -26.91 -23.93 1.18
C PRO A 216 -26.21 -23.50 -0.11
N ASP A 217 -26.45 -24.20 -1.22
CA ASP A 217 -25.76 -23.89 -2.48
C ASP A 217 -25.98 -22.45 -2.94
N THR A 218 -27.16 -21.87 -2.68
CA THR A 218 -27.45 -20.46 -2.98
C THR A 218 -26.59 -19.49 -2.18
N GLU A 219 -26.32 -19.77 -0.90
CA GLU A 219 -25.45 -18.97 -0.05
C GLU A 219 -23.98 -19.17 -0.43
N TRP A 220 -23.60 -20.41 -0.72
CA TRP A 220 -22.27 -20.73 -1.23
C TRP A 220 -21.96 -19.98 -2.53
N GLN A 221 -22.89 -19.94 -3.50
CA GLN A 221 -22.67 -19.22 -4.75
C GLN A 221 -22.53 -17.71 -4.55
N LYS A 222 -23.25 -17.12 -3.58
CA LYS A 222 -23.09 -15.71 -3.21
C LYS A 222 -21.72 -15.44 -2.60
N LEU A 223 -21.30 -16.28 -1.65
CA LEU A 223 -20.00 -16.17 -0.98
C LEU A 223 -18.85 -16.35 -1.98
N TRP A 224 -18.91 -17.40 -2.80
CA TRP A 224 -17.99 -17.64 -3.90
C TRP A 224 -17.86 -16.40 -4.79
N LYS A 225 -18.99 -15.89 -5.30
CA LYS A 225 -18.97 -14.70 -6.15
C LYS A 225 -18.33 -13.50 -5.46
N SER A 226 -18.66 -13.25 -4.20
CA SER A 226 -18.11 -12.14 -3.43
C SER A 226 -16.58 -12.22 -3.25
N ILE A 227 -16.05 -13.42 -2.94
CA ILE A 227 -14.61 -13.64 -2.82
C ILE A 227 -13.94 -13.46 -4.18
N ILE A 228 -14.52 -14.01 -5.25
CA ILE A 228 -13.97 -13.93 -6.60
C ILE A 228 -13.97 -12.50 -7.13
N ASP A 229 -15.06 -11.75 -6.94
CA ASP A 229 -15.14 -10.34 -7.34
C ASP A 229 -14.08 -9.52 -6.58
N SER A 230 -13.85 -9.81 -5.29
CA SER A 230 -12.81 -9.14 -4.50
C SER A 230 -11.40 -9.53 -4.95
N TRP A 231 -11.16 -10.81 -5.23
CA TRP A 231 -9.87 -11.28 -5.73
C TRP A 231 -9.54 -10.71 -7.11
N TYR A 232 -10.49 -10.70 -8.05
CA TYR A 232 -10.28 -10.06 -9.35
C TYR A 232 -10.13 -8.56 -9.21
N GLY A 233 -10.88 -7.92 -8.31
CA GLY A 233 -10.67 -6.52 -7.92
C GLY A 233 -9.23 -6.27 -7.48
N TYR A 234 -8.72 -7.09 -6.55
CA TYR A 234 -7.33 -7.05 -6.09
C TYR A 234 -6.35 -7.18 -7.26
N VAL A 235 -6.49 -8.21 -8.10
CA VAL A 235 -5.62 -8.45 -9.26
C VAL A 235 -5.61 -7.26 -10.23
N LEU A 236 -6.75 -6.61 -10.47
CA LEU A 236 -6.83 -5.43 -11.33
C LEU A 236 -6.11 -4.19 -10.76
N THR A 237 -5.83 -4.16 -9.46
CA THR A 237 -5.02 -3.10 -8.83
C THR A 237 -3.51 -3.34 -8.95
N LEU A 238 -3.10 -4.52 -9.43
CA LEU A 238 -1.71 -4.91 -9.54
C LEU A 238 -1.11 -4.46 -10.88
N THR A 239 0.17 -4.11 -10.83
CA THR A 239 0.97 -3.91 -12.05
C THR A 239 1.30 -5.24 -12.72
N SER A 240 1.64 -5.22 -14.01
CA SER A 240 2.00 -6.45 -14.74
C SER A 240 3.15 -7.23 -14.10
N GLN A 241 4.10 -6.54 -13.45
CA GLN A 241 5.20 -7.16 -12.71
C GLN A 241 4.70 -7.85 -11.43
N GLU A 242 3.78 -7.23 -10.70
CA GLU A 242 3.17 -7.82 -9.50
C GLU A 242 2.30 -9.03 -9.85
N VAL A 243 1.53 -8.97 -10.94
CA VAL A 243 0.78 -10.13 -11.46
C VAL A 243 1.72 -11.27 -11.82
N ALA A 244 2.84 -11.00 -12.50
CA ALA A 244 3.83 -12.03 -12.83
C ALA A 244 4.46 -12.69 -11.59
N ARG A 245 4.58 -11.96 -10.46
CA ARG A 245 5.03 -12.53 -9.18
C ARG A 245 3.96 -13.38 -8.50
N LEU A 246 2.69 -13.00 -8.58
CA LEU A 246 1.59 -13.83 -8.05
C LEU A 246 1.54 -15.21 -8.69
N THR A 247 1.94 -15.28 -9.96
CA THR A 247 1.95 -16.51 -10.77
C THR A 247 3.18 -17.39 -10.53
N ASP A 248 4.19 -16.88 -9.84
CA ASP A 248 5.39 -17.64 -9.49
C ASP A 248 5.14 -18.47 -8.22
N LEU A 249 4.69 -19.72 -8.44
CA LEU A 249 4.37 -20.69 -7.39
C LEU A 249 5.60 -21.17 -6.58
N SER A 250 6.82 -20.73 -6.94
CA SER A 250 8.05 -21.06 -6.20
C SER A 250 8.34 -20.10 -5.03
N LEU A 251 7.62 -18.98 -4.93
CA LEU A 251 7.79 -18.00 -3.87
C LEU A 251 6.96 -18.37 -2.63
N THR A 252 7.65 -18.69 -1.54
CA THR A 252 7.09 -18.61 -0.19
C THR A 252 7.06 -17.13 0.22
N TYR A 253 5.86 -16.57 0.25
CA TYR A 253 5.44 -15.24 0.76
C TYR A 253 6.37 -14.03 0.62
N ASP A 254 5.90 -13.05 -0.17
CA ASP A 254 5.80 -11.63 0.22
C ASP A 254 4.59 -11.04 -0.53
N LEU A 255 3.38 -11.30 -0.01
CA LEU A 255 2.13 -10.62 -0.41
C LEU A 255 1.96 -9.33 0.40
#